data_AF-A0A955XJ35-F1
#
_entry.id   AF-A0A955XJ35-F1
#
_cell.length_a   1.000
_cell.length_b   1.000
_cell.length_c   1.000
_cell.angle_alpha   90.00
_cell.angle_beta   90.00
_cell.angle_gamma   90.00
#
_symmetry.space_group_name_H-M   'P 1'
#
loop_
_entity.id
_entity.type
_entity.pdbx_description
1 polymer ?
#
loop_
_entity_poly.entity_id
_entity_poly.type
_entity_poly.pdbx_seq_one_letter_code
_entity_poly.pdbx_strand_id
1 'polypeptide(L)'
;MHVRAAFVAFALLACGAPRPLPLHRDPAYDVGTARARPGAEVDWQPWAPATFARAQAEGRRILVYGVAKWCHWCHVMEATTYRDPAVVARLGGGFVAVKFDADARPDL
;
A
#
# COMPACT_ATOMS: atom_id res chain seq x y z
N MET A 1 26.66 -56.79 31.07
CA MET A 1 26.15 -57.19 29.73
C MET A 1 24.89 -56.38 29.44
N HIS A 2 24.94 -55.59 28.36
CA HIS A 2 23.89 -54.83 27.67
C HIS A 2 22.95 -53.88 28.44
N VAL A 3 22.97 -52.59 28.03
CA VAL A 3 21.84 -51.75 27.56
C VAL A 3 22.46 -50.40 27.13
N ARG A 4 22.82 -50.26 25.85
CA ARG A 4 22.14 -49.49 24.79
C ARG A 4 22.41 -47.98 24.81
N ALA A 5 23.14 -47.55 23.78
CA ALA A 5 23.14 -46.19 23.25
C ALA A 5 21.71 -45.74 22.89
N ALA A 6 21.34 -44.52 23.27
CA ALA A 6 20.17 -43.84 22.75
C ALA A 6 20.43 -42.33 22.73
N PHE A 7 20.77 -41.84 21.53
CA PHE A 7 20.23 -40.64 20.91
C PHE A 7 19.66 -39.56 21.84
N VAL A 8 20.43 -38.48 22.03
CA VAL A 8 19.86 -37.14 22.22
C VAL A 8 20.61 -36.16 21.32
N ALA A 9 20.35 -36.28 20.02
CA ALA A 9 20.63 -35.22 19.06
C ALA A 9 19.27 -34.74 18.55
N PHE A 10 18.63 -33.83 19.30
CA PHE A 10 17.41 -33.18 18.84
C PHE A 10 17.36 -31.75 19.36
N ALA A 11 16.97 -30.85 18.46
CA ALA A 11 16.61 -29.44 18.67
C ALA A 11 17.76 -28.40 18.76
N LEU A 12 18.52 -28.26 17.67
CA LEU A 12 19.09 -26.97 17.23
C LEU A 12 18.34 -26.43 16.00
N LEU A 13 17.01 -26.32 16.08
CA LEU A 13 16.19 -25.72 15.00
C LEU A 13 15.02 -24.94 15.60
N ALA A 14 15.32 -23.81 16.22
CA ALA A 14 14.32 -22.77 16.46
C ALA A 14 14.97 -21.38 16.34
N CYS A 15 15.70 -21.14 15.25
CA CYS A 15 15.80 -19.77 14.74
C CYS A 15 14.44 -19.45 14.12
N GLY A 16 13.50 -18.98 14.94
CA GLY A 16 12.23 -18.45 14.49
C GLY A 16 12.47 -17.13 13.75
N ALA A 17 12.91 -17.21 12.50
CA ALA A 17 12.78 -16.08 11.60
C ALA A 17 11.28 -15.75 11.52
N PRO A 18 10.85 -14.49 11.74
CA PRO A 18 9.46 -14.13 11.63
C PRO A 18 8.99 -14.53 10.24
N ARG A 19 7.98 -15.41 10.18
CA ARG A 19 7.30 -15.73 8.92
C ARG A 19 6.90 -14.39 8.31
N PRO A 20 7.36 -14.02 7.11
CA PRO A 20 6.80 -12.88 6.44
C PRO A 20 5.31 -13.18 6.30
N LEU A 21 4.47 -12.38 6.96
CA LEU A 21 3.04 -12.38 6.67
C LEU A 21 2.95 -12.25 5.15
N PRO A 22 2.13 -13.07 4.47
CA PRO A 22 1.91 -12.90 3.06
C PRO A 22 1.29 -11.52 2.88
N LEU A 23 2.13 -10.53 2.58
CA LEU A 23 1.73 -9.20 2.16
C LEU A 23 0.98 -9.44 0.87
N HIS A 24 -0.34 -9.50 0.99
CA HIS A 24 -1.23 -9.82 -0.09
C HIS A 24 -1.16 -8.65 -1.07
N ARG A 25 -0.19 -8.61 -1.98
CA ARG A 25 -0.15 -7.63 -3.06
C ARG A 25 -1.39 -7.85 -3.92
N ASP A 26 -2.34 -6.91 -3.92
CA ASP A 26 -3.36 -6.84 -4.98
C ASP A 26 -2.83 -6.00 -6.12
N PRO A 27 -2.90 -6.48 -7.36
CA PRO A 27 -2.76 -5.60 -8.52
C PRO A 27 -3.82 -4.49 -8.53
N ALA A 28 -5.03 -4.74 -8.00
CA ALA A 28 -6.10 -3.73 -7.94
C ALA A 28 -5.78 -2.53 -7.01
N TYR A 29 -4.87 -2.74 -6.05
CA TYR A 29 -4.36 -1.72 -5.13
C TYR A 29 -2.98 -1.18 -5.53
N ASP A 30 -2.37 -1.75 -6.56
CA ASP A 30 -1.18 -1.21 -7.19
C ASP A 30 -1.55 -0.04 -8.11
N VAL A 31 -1.35 1.17 -7.57
CA VAL A 31 -1.45 2.46 -8.26
C VAL A 31 -0.71 2.52 -9.60
N GLY A 32 0.21 1.58 -9.89
CA GLY A 32 0.92 1.50 -11.16
C GLY A 32 0.10 1.07 -12.38
N THR A 33 -1.10 0.48 -12.20
CA THR A 33 -1.83 -0.17 -13.32
C THR A 33 -3.11 0.52 -13.78
N ALA A 34 -3.68 1.46 -13.01
CA ALA A 34 -4.91 2.15 -13.39
C ALA A 34 -4.59 3.41 -14.22
N ARG A 35 -4.77 3.36 -15.54
CA ARG A 35 -4.80 4.58 -16.36
C ARG A 35 -6.10 5.35 -16.05
N ALA A 36 -6.00 6.40 -15.23
CA ALA A 36 -7.11 7.30 -14.96
C ALA A 36 -7.55 8.03 -16.24
N ARG A 37 -8.86 8.25 -16.37
CA ARG A 37 -9.44 9.11 -17.42
C ARG A 37 -9.41 10.56 -16.92
N PRO A 38 -8.79 11.52 -17.64
CA PRO A 38 -8.64 12.88 -17.16
C PRO A 38 -9.98 13.51 -16.77
N GLY A 39 -10.09 13.98 -15.53
CA GLY A 39 -11.26 14.69 -15.01
C GLY A 39 -12.45 13.82 -14.56
N ALA A 40 -12.38 12.49 -14.68
CA ALA A 40 -13.42 11.58 -14.18
C ALA A 40 -13.01 10.83 -12.92
N GLU A 41 -11.72 10.84 -12.57
CA GLU A 41 -11.15 10.14 -11.41
C GLU A 41 -9.96 10.92 -10.84
N VAL A 42 -9.62 10.64 -9.58
CA VAL A 42 -8.40 11.15 -8.94
C VAL A 42 -7.16 10.59 -9.64
N ASP A 43 -6.23 11.48 -10.01
CA ASP A 43 -4.92 11.14 -10.59
C ASP A 43 -3.97 10.61 -9.51
N TRP A 44 -4.11 9.33 -9.15
CA TRP A 44 -3.29 8.68 -8.14
C TRP A 44 -1.86 8.43 -8.63
N GLN A 45 -0.90 8.86 -7.83
CA GLN A 45 0.52 8.67 -8.06
C GLN A 45 1.09 7.66 -7.04
N PRO A 46 2.16 6.92 -7.38
CA PRO A 46 2.82 6.04 -6.45
C PRO A 46 3.60 6.81 -5.38
N TRP A 47 3.83 6.17 -4.24
CA TRP A 47 4.79 6.64 -3.24
C TRP A 47 6.21 6.51 -3.79
N ALA A 48 6.72 7.56 -4.42
CA ALA A 48 8.03 7.57 -5.06
C ALA A 48 8.67 8.97 -4.99
N PRO A 49 10.02 9.07 -4.94
CA PRO A 49 10.72 10.37 -4.92
C PRO A 49 10.29 11.32 -6.04
N ALA A 50 10.01 10.79 -7.24
CA ALA A 50 9.53 11.58 -8.38
C ALA A 50 8.19 12.29 -8.11
N THR A 51 7.29 11.64 -7.37
CA THR A 51 5.99 12.20 -6.99
C THR A 51 6.15 13.40 -6.05
N PHE A 52 7.05 13.29 -5.07
CA PHE A 52 7.36 14.38 -4.14
C PHE A 52 8.07 15.53 -4.83
N ALA A 53 9.03 15.22 -5.72
CA ALA A 53 9.72 16.22 -6.52
C ALA A 53 8.75 17.01 -7.41
N ARG A 54 7.78 16.32 -8.05
CA ARG A 54 6.70 16.95 -8.81
C ARG A 54 5.87 17.90 -7.95
N ALA A 55 5.42 17.46 -6.78
CA ALA A 55 4.62 18.29 -5.87
C ALA A 55 5.37 19.57 -5.47
N GLN A 56 6.67 19.44 -5.16
CA GLN A 56 7.53 20.58 -4.85
C GLN A 56 7.71 21.52 -6.04
N ALA A 57 7.99 20.99 -7.23
CA ALA A 57 8.18 21.80 -8.45
C ALA A 57 6.90 22.53 -8.87
N GLU A 58 5.74 21.90 -8.71
CA GLU A 58 4.44 22.48 -9.03
C GLU A 58 3.89 23.38 -7.90
N GLY A 59 4.53 23.45 -6.73
CA GLY A 59 4.04 24.18 -5.57
C GLY A 59 2.70 23.65 -5.02
N ARG A 60 2.42 22.37 -5.23
CA ARG A 60 1.14 21.72 -4.87
C ARG A 60 1.28 20.93 -3.58
N ARG A 61 0.17 20.81 -2.84
CA ARG A 61 0.10 20.00 -1.63
C ARG A 61 0.05 18.51 -1.99
N ILE A 62 0.38 17.65 -1.03
CA ILE A 62 0.27 16.21 -1.20
C ILE A 62 -0.95 15.70 -0.43
N LEU A 63 -1.82 14.98 -1.11
CA LEU A 63 -2.84 14.15 -0.46
C LEU A 63 -2.28 12.74 -0.35
N VAL A 64 -2.20 12.19 0.86
CA VAL A 64 -1.75 10.82 1.09
C VAL A 64 -2.95 9.94 1.45
N TYR A 65 -3.13 8.86 0.71
CA TYR A 65 -4.18 7.86 0.93
C TYR A 65 -3.56 6.47 1.07
N GLY A 66 -3.30 6.07 2.30
CA GLY A 66 -2.91 4.70 2.64
C GLY A 66 -4.15 3.82 2.72
N VAL A 67 -4.14 2.71 2.00
CA VAL A 67 -5.31 1.81 1.91
C VAL A 67 -4.91 0.38 2.21
N ALA A 68 -5.80 -0.34 2.87
CA ALA A 68 -5.66 -1.77 3.11
C ALA A 68 -6.90 -2.49 2.57
N LYS A 69 -6.73 -3.72 2.07
CA LYS A 69 -7.86 -4.44 1.45
C LYS A 69 -8.96 -4.83 2.42
N TRP A 70 -8.57 -5.08 3.67
CA TRP A 70 -9.51 -5.46 4.72
C TRP A 70 -10.25 -4.24 5.29
N CYS A 71 -9.86 -3.03 4.90
CA CYS A 71 -10.46 -1.79 5.38
C CYS A 71 -11.78 -1.52 4.65
N HIS A 72 -12.90 -1.84 5.30
CA HIS A 72 -14.24 -1.56 4.79
C HIS A 72 -14.44 -0.09 4.40
N TRP A 73 -13.98 0.84 5.24
CA TRP A 73 -14.17 2.28 5.00
C TRP A 73 -13.34 2.82 3.85
N CYS A 74 -12.22 2.18 3.54
CA CYS A 74 -11.40 2.51 2.39
C CYS A 74 -12.15 2.19 1.09
N HIS A 75 -12.82 1.05 1.03
CA HIS A 75 -13.70 0.72 -0.09
C HIS A 75 -14.88 1.70 -0.22
N VAL A 76 -15.51 2.07 0.89
CA VAL A 76 -16.61 3.05 0.88
C VAL A 76 -16.11 4.41 0.37
N MET A 77 -14.96 4.88 0.83
CA MET A 77 -14.37 6.15 0.40
C MET A 77 -13.99 6.15 -1.09
N GLU A 78 -13.43 5.06 -1.60
CA GLU A 78 -13.12 4.90 -3.03
C GLU A 78 -14.39 4.80 -3.90
N ALA A 79 -15.45 4.15 -3.40
CA ALA A 79 -16.71 4.01 -4.13
C ALA A 79 -17.57 5.28 -4.11
N THR A 80 -17.36 6.18 -3.15
CA THR A 80 -18.21 7.37 -2.95
C THR A 80 -17.40 8.65 -3.15
N THR A 81 -16.54 9.01 -2.20
CA THR A 81 -15.84 10.30 -2.13
C THR A 81 -14.88 10.50 -3.29
N TYR A 82 -14.02 9.53 -3.61
CA TYR A 82 -13.03 9.69 -4.69
C TYR A 82 -13.61 9.50 -6.10
N ARG A 83 -14.92 9.19 -6.20
CA ARG A 83 -15.70 9.19 -7.45
C ARG A 83 -16.59 10.43 -7.60
N ASP A 84 -16.73 11.25 -6.55
CA ASP A 84 -17.50 12.49 -6.63
C ASP A 84 -16.76 13.49 -7.54
N PRO A 85 -17.38 13.97 -8.65
CA PRO A 85 -16.76 14.93 -9.55
C PRO A 85 -16.29 16.22 -8.86
N ALA A 86 -16.99 16.68 -7.82
CA ALA A 86 -16.59 17.86 -7.06
C ALA A 86 -15.31 17.62 -6.25
N VAL A 87 -15.14 16.42 -5.70
CA VAL A 87 -13.91 16.01 -5.01
C VAL A 87 -12.77 15.86 -6.01
N VAL A 88 -13.00 15.16 -7.13
CA VAL A 88 -12.00 14.98 -8.19
C VAL A 88 -11.49 16.34 -8.69
N ALA A 89 -12.39 17.30 -8.96
CA ALA A 89 -12.01 18.63 -9.40
C ALA A 89 -11.18 19.39 -8.36
N ARG A 90 -11.55 19.31 -7.07
CA ARG A 90 -10.78 19.94 -5.99
C ARG A 90 -9.39 19.33 -5.82
N LEU A 91 -9.28 18.00 -5.90
CA LEU A 91 -8.00 17.32 -5.80
C LEU A 91 -7.11 17.63 -7.01
N GLY A 92 -7.66 17.58 -8.22
CA GLY A 92 -6.95 17.94 -9.45
C GLY A 92 -6.38 19.36 -9.43
N GLY A 93 -7.11 20.34 -8.87
CA GLY A 93 -6.66 21.72 -8.82
C GLY A 93 -5.57 22.03 -7.78
N GLY A 94 -5.52 21.27 -6.67
CA GLY A 94 -4.70 21.65 -5.50
C GLY A 94 -3.65 20.64 -5.05
N PHE A 95 -3.75 19.39 -5.49
CA PHE A 95 -3.02 18.28 -4.87
C PHE A 95 -2.35 17.34 -5.87
N VAL A 96 -1.13 16.93 -5.55
CA VAL A 96 -0.58 15.67 -6.06
C VAL A 96 -1.07 14.56 -5.14
N ALA A 97 -1.96 13.70 -5.64
CA ALA A 97 -2.58 12.65 -4.86
C ALA A 97 -1.73 11.37 -4.90
N VAL A 98 -1.43 10.80 -3.73
CA VAL A 98 -0.62 9.60 -3.56
C VAL A 98 -1.47 8.52 -2.92
N LYS A 99 -1.49 7.33 -3.53
CA LYS A 99 -2.14 6.16 -2.94
C LYS A 99 -1.15 5.01 -2.84
N PHE A 100 -1.21 4.24 -1.76
CA PHE A 100 -0.36 3.07 -1.55
C PHE A 100 -1.06 2.02 -0.68
N ASP A 101 -0.69 0.76 -0.87
CA ASP A 101 -1.11 -0.34 -0.02
C ASP A 101 -0.35 -0.28 1.31
N ALA A 102 -1.07 0.04 2.39
CA ALA A 102 -0.53 0.21 3.73
C ALA A 102 -0.11 -1.13 4.35
N ASP A 103 -0.76 -2.24 3.97
CA ASP A 103 -0.30 -3.56 4.40
C ASP A 103 1.07 -3.79 3.76
N ALA A 104 1.20 -3.58 2.44
CA ALA A 104 2.44 -3.78 1.66
C ALA A 104 3.63 -2.89 2.08
N ARG A 105 3.36 -1.77 2.75
CA ARG A 105 4.35 -0.77 3.18
C ARG A 105 4.18 -0.39 4.66
N PRO A 106 4.46 -1.33 5.58
CA PRO A 106 4.35 -1.07 7.02
C PRO A 106 5.47 -0.15 7.55
N ASP A 107 6.45 0.16 6.70
CA ASP A 107 7.56 1.07 6.98
C ASP A 107 7.20 2.56 6.80
N LEU A 108 6.08 2.85 6.14
CA LEU A 108 5.56 4.19 5.92
C LEU A 108 4.63 4.64 7.05
#